data_AF-A0A931KHJ3-F1
#
_entry.id   AF-A0A931KHJ3-F1
#
_cell.length_a   1.000
_cell.length_b   1.000
_cell.length_c   1.000
_cell.angle_alpha   90.00
_cell.angle_beta   90.00
_cell.angle_gamma   90.00
#
_symmetry.space_group_name_H-M   'P 1'
#
loop_
_entity.id
_entity.type
_entity.pdbx_description
1 polymer ?
#
loop_
_entity_poly.entity_id
_entity_poly.type
_entity_poly.pdbx_seq_one_letter_code
_entity_poly.pdbx_strand_id
1 'polypeptide(L)'
;MIDLNELKPDDSIRPVPSENLAESVDSEPGAVIPVSDTAQRSGNPNDEVQAQEARLSALKRKCMNLATERELALALAAEPLIPGVSDQLVKLLKDRIVAEVTDDHEIRVRSRDGRPVADAVKDWLGSAEYRHFRTPGSRGGVLRKSESTMHSGTAETVSDTSGRSLNEMVIERWKHRTRSQGKDGLWPRIP
;
A
#
# COMPACT_ATOMS: atom_id res chain seq x y z
N MET A 1 39.40 4.93 -33.33
CA MET A 1 38.97 6.14 -32.58
C MET A 1 37.61 6.50 -33.14
N ILE A 2 36.57 6.42 -32.31
CA ILE A 2 35.21 6.80 -32.71
C ILE A 2 35.11 8.31 -32.48
N ASP A 3 34.73 9.03 -33.53
CA ASP A 3 34.62 10.49 -33.51
C ASP A 3 33.33 10.88 -32.78
N LEU A 4 33.47 11.39 -31.54
CA LEU A 4 32.35 11.73 -30.65
C LEU A 4 31.60 13.02 -31.06
N ASN A 5 32.05 13.69 -32.13
CA ASN A 5 31.47 14.95 -32.59
C ASN A 5 30.32 14.78 -33.62
N GLU A 6 29.96 13.55 -34.01
CA GLU A 6 28.86 13.27 -34.95
C GLU A 6 27.52 12.89 -34.29
N LEU A 7 27.42 12.88 -32.95
CA LEU A 7 26.14 12.73 -32.27
C LEU A 7 25.34 14.04 -32.31
N LYS A 8 24.53 14.20 -33.36
CA LYS A 8 23.46 15.20 -33.38
C LYS A 8 22.44 14.87 -32.27
N PRO A 9 22.06 15.83 -31.41
CA PRO A 9 20.95 15.63 -30.50
C PRO A 9 19.66 15.55 -31.31
N ASP A 10 18.97 14.42 -31.20
CA ASP A 10 17.61 14.24 -31.71
C ASP A 10 16.65 15.05 -30.82
N ASP A 11 16.46 16.33 -31.14
CA ASP A 11 15.46 17.21 -30.52
C ASP A 11 14.04 16.87 -31.03
N SER A 12 13.62 15.61 -30.84
CA SER A 12 12.24 15.17 -31.08
C SER A 12 11.47 15.03 -29.78
N ILE A 13 11.51 16.05 -28.93
CA ILE A 13 10.55 16.19 -27.82
C ILE A 13 9.28 16.80 -28.42
N ARG A 14 8.34 15.94 -28.81
CA ARG A 14 6.99 16.40 -29.17
C ARG A 14 6.31 16.96 -27.91
N PRO A 15 5.77 18.19 -27.95
CA PRO A 15 4.92 18.67 -26.87
C PRO A 15 3.67 17.81 -26.80
N VAL A 16 3.45 17.18 -25.64
CA VAL A 16 2.21 16.46 -25.34
C VAL A 16 1.12 17.52 -25.16
N PRO A 17 0.01 17.48 -25.91
CA PRO A 17 -1.10 18.39 -25.68
C PRO A 17 -1.75 18.05 -24.33
N SER A 18 -1.66 18.99 -23.40
CA SER A 18 -2.38 18.95 -22.11
C SER A 18 -3.87 19.20 -22.37
N GLU A 19 -4.56 18.22 -22.93
CA GLU A 19 -6.02 18.24 -23.01
C GLU A 19 -6.62 17.77 -21.68
N ASN A 20 -7.13 18.75 -20.93
CA ASN A 20 -8.38 18.71 -20.18
C ASN A 20 -8.68 17.42 -19.37
N LEU A 21 -8.25 17.41 -18.11
CA LEU A 21 -9.03 16.78 -17.02
C LEU A 21 -9.58 17.88 -16.13
N ALA A 22 -10.56 18.62 -16.66
CA ALA A 22 -11.54 19.26 -15.83
C ALA A 22 -12.61 18.22 -15.49
N GLU A 23 -12.80 18.03 -14.19
CA GLU A 23 -14.14 18.09 -13.60
C GLU A 23 -15.06 16.88 -13.83
N SER A 24 -15.04 15.96 -12.87
CA SER A 24 -16.24 15.65 -12.07
C SER A 24 -15.87 14.61 -11.00
N VAL A 25 -15.55 15.07 -9.79
CA VAL A 25 -15.58 14.22 -8.60
C VAL A 25 -16.70 14.76 -7.73
N ASP A 26 -17.88 14.19 -7.95
CA ASP A 26 -19.01 14.31 -7.05
C ASP A 26 -18.80 13.30 -5.91
N SER A 27 -18.34 13.78 -4.76
CA SER A 27 -18.31 13.05 -3.48
C SER A 27 -18.22 14.06 -2.33
N GLU A 28 -19.40 14.51 -1.91
CA GLU A 28 -19.95 14.60 -0.55
C GLU A 28 -19.03 14.41 0.70
N PRO A 29 -19.46 14.96 1.86
CA PRO A 29 -18.62 15.73 2.77
C PRO A 29 -18.07 14.93 3.95
N GLY A 30 -16.98 15.40 4.57
CA GLY A 30 -16.72 15.07 5.98
C GLY A 30 -15.28 14.85 6.41
N ALA A 31 -14.38 15.79 6.13
CA ALA A 31 -13.26 16.05 7.03
C ALA A 31 -12.95 17.54 6.96
N VAL A 32 -13.72 18.31 7.74
CA VAL A 32 -13.44 19.72 8.00
C VAL A 32 -12.08 19.77 8.70
N ILE A 33 -11.01 19.94 7.93
CA ILE A 33 -9.79 20.51 8.48
C ILE A 33 -10.19 21.94 8.84
N PRO A 34 -10.17 22.34 10.12
CA PRO A 34 -10.43 23.72 10.46
C PRO A 34 -9.32 24.55 9.85
N VAL A 35 -9.59 25.17 8.71
CA VAL A 35 -8.81 26.29 8.21
C VAL A 35 -9.17 27.42 9.15
N SER A 36 -8.43 27.53 10.26
CA SER A 36 -8.50 28.68 11.14
C SER A 36 -8.08 29.90 10.34
N ASP A 37 -9.09 30.56 9.80
CA ASP A 37 -9.06 31.89 9.26
C ASP A 37 -8.85 32.86 10.44
N THR A 38 -7.59 32.98 10.86
CA THR A 38 -7.16 34.03 11.79
C THR A 38 -6.39 35.08 11.00
N ALA A 39 -7.16 35.86 10.24
CA ALA A 39 -6.79 37.20 9.83
C ALA A 39 -6.73 38.12 11.07
N GLN A 40 -5.63 38.05 11.82
CA GLN A 40 -5.13 39.16 12.61
C GLN A 40 -3.70 39.46 12.17
N ARG A 41 -3.63 40.22 11.07
CA ARG A 41 -2.41 40.68 10.41
C ARG A 41 -1.79 41.83 11.22
N SER A 42 -1.16 41.46 12.33
CA SER A 42 -0.19 42.29 13.05
C SER A 42 0.90 41.37 13.62
N GLY A 43 1.46 40.51 12.76
CA GLY A 43 2.64 39.72 13.09
C GLY A 43 3.87 40.45 12.61
N ASN A 44 4.90 40.55 13.44
CA ASN A 44 6.19 40.98 12.93
C ASN A 44 6.60 40.03 11.78
N PRO A 45 7.30 40.50 10.73
CA PRO A 45 7.74 39.62 9.65
C PRO A 45 8.57 38.43 10.14
N ASN A 46 9.20 38.56 11.31
CA ASN A 46 9.92 37.49 11.99
C ASN A 46 9.00 36.34 12.47
N ASP A 47 7.78 36.66 12.91
CA ASP A 47 6.79 35.67 13.36
C ASP A 47 6.24 34.87 12.17
N GLU A 48 6.08 35.52 11.02
CA GLU A 48 5.64 34.86 9.78
C GLU A 48 6.70 33.88 9.26
N VAL A 49 7.99 34.24 9.29
CA VAL A 49 9.10 33.34 8.90
C VAL A 49 9.16 32.12 9.82
N GLN A 50 9.10 32.32 11.14
CA GLN A 50 9.12 31.20 12.08
C GLN A 50 7.91 30.26 11.91
N ALA A 51 6.72 30.82 11.65
CA ALA A 51 5.54 30.02 11.37
C ALA A 51 5.68 29.19 10.08
N GLN A 52 6.30 29.74 9.03
CA GLN A 52 6.59 29.02 7.79
C GLN A 52 7.61 27.90 8.02
N GLU A 53 8.70 28.17 8.72
CA GLU A 53 9.72 27.17 9.06
C GLU A 53 9.13 26.02 9.89
N ALA A 54 8.28 26.34 10.87
CA ALA A 54 7.59 25.33 11.66
C ALA A 54 6.70 24.43 10.79
N ARG A 55 5.93 25.01 9.86
CA ARG A 55 5.08 24.25 8.91
C ARG A 55 5.92 23.36 8.00
N LEU A 56 7.01 23.88 7.44
CA LEU A 56 7.92 23.10 6.58
C LEU A 56 8.58 21.95 7.35
N SER A 57 9.01 22.19 8.59
CA SER A 57 9.59 21.14 9.44
C SER A 57 8.58 20.03 9.77
N ALA A 58 7.32 20.40 10.03
CA ALA A 58 6.25 19.45 10.30
C ALA A 58 5.92 18.61 9.05
N LEU A 59 5.86 19.24 7.88
CA LEU A 59 5.65 18.56 6.60
C LEU A 59 6.80 17.60 6.29
N LYS A 60 8.05 18.03 6.50
CA LYS A 60 9.23 17.17 6.32
C LYS A 60 9.16 15.94 7.21
N ARG A 61 8.85 16.11 8.50
CA ARG A 61 8.66 14.98 9.44
C ARG A 61 7.55 14.04 8.98
N LYS A 62 6.43 14.58 8.48
CA LYS A 62 5.33 13.77 7.96
C LYS A 62 5.74 12.96 6.72
N CYS A 63 6.43 13.57 5.76
CA CYS A 63 6.97 12.86 4.60
C CYS A 63 7.93 11.74 4.99
N MET A 64 8.84 12.02 5.94
CA MET A 64 9.77 11.01 6.45
C MET A 64 9.04 9.82 7.07
N ASN A 65 8.04 10.10 7.91
CA ASN A 65 7.24 9.03 8.52
C ASN A 65 6.51 8.19 7.47
N LEU A 66 5.89 8.81 6.46
CA LEU A 66 5.22 8.08 5.39
C LEU A 66 6.20 7.23 4.56
N ALA A 67 7.41 7.75 4.29
CA ALA A 67 8.45 6.99 3.62
C ALA A 67 8.89 5.77 4.47
N THR A 68 9.09 5.95 5.78
CA THR A 68 9.43 4.83 6.69
C THR A 68 8.34 3.76 6.70
N GLU A 69 7.07 4.17 6.81
CA GLU A 69 5.93 3.25 6.87
C GLU A 69 5.75 2.51 5.55
N ARG A 70 5.92 3.20 4.41
CA ARG A 70 5.86 2.58 3.08
C ARG A 70 6.94 1.51 2.90
N GLU A 71 8.21 1.85 3.17
CA GLU A 71 9.32 0.91 2.99
C GLU A 71 9.23 -0.28 3.94
N LEU A 72 8.82 -0.05 5.18
CA LEU A 72 8.56 -1.12 6.13
C LEU A 72 7.40 -2.02 5.69
N ALA A 73 6.30 -1.44 5.21
CA ALA A 73 5.17 -2.21 4.70
C ALA A 73 5.56 -3.06 3.48
N LEU A 74 6.38 -2.52 2.56
CA LEU A 74 6.91 -3.26 1.42
C LEU A 74 7.80 -4.43 1.86
N ALA A 75 8.68 -4.21 2.83
CA ALA A 75 9.52 -5.28 3.39
C ALA A 75 8.69 -6.37 4.07
N LEU A 76 7.66 -5.99 4.84
CA LEU A 76 6.76 -6.94 5.50
C LEU A 76 5.89 -7.71 4.51
N ALA A 77 5.47 -7.09 3.40
CA ALA A 77 4.67 -7.74 2.37
C ALA A 77 5.41 -8.88 1.65
N ALA A 78 6.74 -8.86 1.66
CA ALA A 78 7.56 -9.93 1.09
C ALA A 78 7.71 -11.16 2.00
N GLU A 79 7.29 -11.08 3.27
CA GLU A 79 7.49 -12.14 4.26
C GLU A 79 6.20 -12.95 4.53
N PRO A 80 6.30 -14.26 4.84
CA PRO A 80 5.16 -15.11 5.13
C PRO A 80 4.61 -14.84 6.55
N LEU A 81 3.83 -13.77 6.67
CA LEU A 81 3.20 -13.30 7.90
C LEU A 81 1.79 -13.86 8.08
N ILE A 82 1.33 -13.93 9.34
CA ILE A 82 -0.07 -14.23 9.66
C ILE A 82 -0.95 -13.07 9.17
N PRO A 83 -2.13 -13.33 8.57
CA PRO A 83 -3.03 -12.27 8.13
C PRO A 83 -3.37 -11.28 9.25
N GLY A 84 -3.25 -9.97 8.97
CA GLY A 84 -3.61 -8.89 9.90
C GLY A 84 -2.53 -8.47 10.90
N VAL A 85 -1.34 -9.10 10.91
CA VAL A 85 -0.25 -8.71 11.83
C VAL A 85 0.66 -7.60 11.28
N SER A 86 0.57 -7.29 9.98
CA SER A 86 1.40 -6.29 9.30
C SER A 86 1.36 -4.94 10.02
N ASP A 87 0.16 -4.45 10.35
CA ASP A 87 -0.03 -3.11 10.94
C ASP A 87 0.55 -3.02 12.36
N GLN A 88 0.54 -4.13 13.09
CA GLN A 88 1.16 -4.23 14.41
C GLN A 88 2.69 -4.20 14.29
N LEU A 89 3.25 -4.95 13.34
CA LEU A 89 4.68 -4.96 13.06
C LEU A 89 5.17 -3.60 12.57
N VAL A 90 4.39 -2.89 11.74
CA VAL A 90 4.71 -1.52 11.33
C VAL A 90 4.89 -0.63 12.55
N LYS A 91 3.95 -0.67 13.51
CA LYS A 91 4.04 0.14 14.74
C LYS A 91 5.21 -0.25 15.63
N LEU A 92 5.49 -1.55 15.78
CA LEU A 92 6.55 -2.06 16.65
C LEU A 92 7.96 -1.78 16.09
N LEU A 93 8.12 -1.85 14.77
CA LEU A 93 9.43 -1.76 14.12
C LEU A 93 9.77 -0.36 13.64
N LYS A 94 8.80 0.57 13.60
CA LYS A 94 9.00 1.95 13.15
C LYS A 94 10.18 2.64 13.83
N ASP A 95 10.31 2.49 15.15
CA ASP A 95 11.38 3.14 15.93
C ASP A 95 12.78 2.55 15.67
N ARG A 96 12.86 1.41 14.98
CA ARG A 96 14.11 0.75 14.60
C ARG A 96 14.58 1.17 13.20
N ILE A 97 13.83 2.03 12.52
CA ILE A 97 14.08 2.50 11.16
C ILE A 97 14.30 4.00 11.18
N VAL A 98 15.23 4.46 10.35
CA VAL A 98 15.57 5.86 10.21
C VAL A 98 15.41 6.25 8.74
N ALA A 99 14.77 7.39 8.51
CA ALA A 99 14.73 8.04 7.22
C ALA A 99 15.67 9.25 7.20
N GLU A 100 16.53 9.30 6.20
CA GLU A 100 17.53 10.33 6.00
C GLU A 100 17.31 10.99 4.63
N VAL A 101 17.53 12.30 4.54
CA VAL A 101 17.59 13.01 3.26
C VAL A 101 19.02 12.87 2.74
N THR A 102 19.19 12.39 1.52
CA THR A 102 20.49 12.36 0.85
C THR A 102 20.84 13.72 0.23
N ASP A 103 22.08 13.88 -0.19
CA ASP A 103 22.55 15.08 -0.89
C ASP A 103 21.73 15.37 -2.16
N ASP A 104 21.19 14.31 -2.80
CA ASP A 104 20.33 14.39 -3.98
C ASP A 104 18.86 14.77 -3.68
N HIS A 105 18.56 15.20 -2.44
CA HIS A 105 17.20 15.47 -1.95
C HIS A 105 16.25 14.26 -1.96
N GLU A 106 16.77 13.04 -2.05
CA GLU A 106 15.98 11.82 -1.96
C GLU A 106 15.84 11.38 -0.49
N ILE A 107 14.70 10.76 -0.17
CA ILE A 107 14.50 10.14 1.14
C ILE A 107 14.97 8.70 1.07
N ARG A 108 16.07 8.37 1.76
CA ARG A 108 16.50 6.99 1.95
C ARG A 108 16.07 6.48 3.31
N VAL A 109 15.51 5.29 3.32
CA VAL A 109 15.08 4.61 4.54
C VAL A 109 16.01 3.42 4.80
N ARG A 110 16.54 3.34 6.02
CA ARG A 110 17.45 2.27 6.46
C ARG A 110 17.11 1.85 7.88
N SER A 111 17.54 0.67 8.28
CA SER A 111 17.54 0.31 9.70
C SER A 111 18.51 1.22 10.47
N ARG A 112 18.31 1.33 11.78
CA ARG A 112 19.19 2.09 12.68
C ARG A 112 20.65 1.59 12.64
N ASP A 113 20.87 0.34 12.25
CA ASP A 113 22.20 -0.26 12.09
C ASP A 113 22.82 0.04 10.70
N GLY A 114 22.14 0.83 9.86
CA GLY A 114 22.59 1.18 8.50
C GLY A 114 22.27 0.13 7.42
N ARG A 115 21.67 -1.00 7.80
CA ARG A 115 21.29 -2.08 6.85
C ARG A 115 20.03 -1.75 6.06
N PRO A 116 19.84 -2.31 4.85
CA PRO A 116 18.57 -2.22 4.11
C PRO A 116 17.40 -2.72 4.96
N VAL A 117 16.23 -2.08 4.82
CA VAL A 117 15.04 -2.39 5.63
C VAL A 117 14.60 -3.85 5.44
N ALA A 118 14.61 -4.34 4.21
CA ALA A 118 14.25 -5.73 3.89
C ALA A 118 15.09 -6.76 4.65
N ASP A 119 16.41 -6.58 4.67
CA ASP A 119 17.34 -7.49 5.36
C ASP A 119 17.15 -7.44 6.88
N ALA A 120 17.01 -6.23 7.44
CA ALA A 120 16.79 -6.05 8.87
C ALA A 120 15.45 -6.67 9.33
N VAL A 121 14.38 -6.47 8.55
CA VAL A 121 13.06 -7.06 8.83
C VAL A 121 13.13 -8.59 8.81
N LYS A 122 13.81 -9.17 7.83
CA LYS A 122 14.00 -10.63 7.74
C LYS A 122 14.74 -11.19 8.96
N ASP A 123 15.79 -10.50 9.41
CA ASP A 123 16.54 -10.87 10.62
C ASP A 123 15.67 -10.76 11.89
N TRP A 124 14.94 -9.66 12.05
CA TRP A 124 14.05 -9.46 13.19
C TRP A 124 12.95 -10.52 13.24
N LEU A 125 12.29 -10.81 12.12
CA LEU A 125 11.30 -11.88 12.01
C LEU A 125 11.90 -13.29 12.21
N GLY A 126 13.20 -13.45 11.99
CA GLY A 126 13.94 -14.67 12.32
C GLY A 126 14.24 -14.84 13.81
N SER A 127 14.20 -13.76 14.59
CA SER A 127 14.48 -13.80 16.02
C SER A 127 13.31 -14.42 16.83
N ALA A 128 13.62 -14.91 18.03
CA ALA A 128 12.64 -15.53 18.91
C ALA A 128 11.49 -14.57 19.30
N GLU A 129 11.79 -13.27 19.40
CA GLU A 129 10.83 -12.22 19.76
C GLU A 129 9.67 -12.14 18.76
N TYR A 130 9.94 -12.25 17.46
CA TYR A 130 8.94 -12.03 16.41
C TYR A 130 8.48 -13.31 15.70
N ARG A 131 9.00 -14.47 16.12
CA ARG A 131 8.70 -15.77 15.48
C ARG A 131 7.20 -16.09 15.43
N HIS A 132 6.43 -15.59 16.39
CA HIS A 132 4.99 -15.81 16.49
C HIS A 132 4.17 -15.05 15.45
N PHE A 133 4.74 -14.05 14.77
CA PHE A 133 4.06 -13.32 13.68
C PHE A 133 4.19 -14.00 12.32
N ARG A 134 5.13 -14.94 12.19
CA ARG A 134 5.28 -15.71 10.96
C ARG A 134 4.27 -16.82 10.94
N THR A 135 3.68 -17.06 9.78
CA THR A 135 2.90 -18.28 9.57
C THR A 135 3.84 -19.44 9.85
N PRO A 136 3.43 -20.46 10.64
CA PRO A 136 4.24 -21.64 10.85
C PRO A 136 4.49 -22.26 9.49
N GLY A 137 5.68 -21.99 8.95
CA GLY A 137 6.12 -22.56 7.69
C GLY A 137 6.01 -24.07 7.84
N SER A 138 5.35 -24.69 6.86
CA SER A 138 5.38 -26.12 6.56
C SER A 138 6.85 -26.57 6.50
N ARG A 139 7.43 -26.79 7.68
CA ARG A 139 8.79 -27.25 7.86
C ARG A 139 8.72 -28.77 7.77
N GLY A 140 8.72 -29.26 6.54
CA GLY A 140 8.78 -30.69 6.24
C GLY A 140 7.47 -31.26 5.71
N GLY A 141 7.34 -31.22 4.40
CA GLY A 141 6.28 -31.92 3.68
C GLY A 141 6.62 -31.93 2.21
N VAL A 142 7.52 -32.82 1.81
CA VAL A 142 7.65 -33.24 0.41
C VAL A 142 6.33 -33.93 0.07
N LEU A 143 5.28 -33.17 -0.25
CA LEU A 143 4.16 -33.76 -0.96
C LEU A 143 4.64 -33.91 -2.40
N ARG A 144 5.29 -35.06 -2.64
CA ARG A 144 5.43 -35.59 -3.99
C ARG A 144 4.03 -35.54 -4.60
N LYS A 145 3.83 -34.66 -5.56
CA LYS A 145 2.70 -34.77 -6.48
C LYS A 145 2.99 -36.01 -7.30
N SER A 146 2.56 -37.15 -6.78
CA SER A 146 2.47 -38.40 -7.53
C SER A 146 1.55 -38.12 -8.70
N GLU A 147 2.20 -37.98 -9.85
CA GLU A 147 1.71 -38.45 -11.13
C GLU A 147 0.73 -39.63 -10.95
N SER A 148 -0.53 -39.41 -11.29
CA SER A 148 -1.42 -40.50 -11.69
C SER A 148 -2.25 -40.00 -12.86
N THR A 149 -1.59 -40.07 -14.01
CA THR A 149 -2.19 -40.02 -15.33
C THR A 149 -2.90 -41.36 -15.57
N MET A 150 -4.17 -41.27 -16.00
CA MET A 150 -5.00 -42.27 -16.72
C MET A 150 -5.59 -43.47 -15.95
N HIS A 151 -6.93 -43.48 -15.84
CA HIS A 151 -7.89 -44.47 -16.42
C HIS A 151 -9.32 -43.93 -16.17
N SER A 152 -10.05 -43.48 -17.19
CA SER A 152 -10.99 -44.26 -18.02
C SER A 152 -12.08 -44.97 -17.22
N GLY A 153 -13.35 -44.54 -17.38
CA GLY A 153 -14.51 -45.36 -16.97
C GLY A 153 -15.77 -44.60 -16.57
N THR A 154 -16.66 -44.41 -17.55
CA THR A 154 -18.14 -44.44 -17.45
C THR A 154 -18.89 -43.41 -16.60
N ALA A 155 -19.80 -42.73 -17.31
CA ALA A 155 -20.83 -41.82 -16.84
C ALA A 155 -21.72 -42.39 -15.73
N GLU A 156 -22.04 -41.55 -14.74
CA GLU A 156 -23.41 -41.28 -14.31
C GLU A 156 -23.48 -39.96 -13.52
N THR A 157 -24.40 -39.11 -13.95
CA THR A 157 -24.74 -37.76 -13.47
C THR A 157 -25.16 -37.71 -12.01
N VAL A 158 -24.46 -36.93 -11.16
CA VAL A 158 -25.07 -36.02 -10.16
C VAL A 158 -24.10 -34.87 -9.79
N SER A 159 -24.52 -33.63 -10.08
CA SER A 159 -24.14 -32.33 -9.51
C SER A 159 -22.67 -31.94 -9.32
N ASP A 160 -22.19 -31.19 -10.31
CA ASP A 160 -21.03 -30.29 -10.28
C ASP A 160 -21.08 -29.26 -9.14
N THR A 161 -20.18 -29.41 -8.16
CA THR A 161 -19.62 -28.29 -7.39
C THR A 161 -18.09 -28.32 -7.37
N SER A 162 -17.47 -28.74 -8.47
CA SER A 162 -16.01 -28.81 -8.60
C SER A 162 -15.54 -28.03 -9.82
N GLY A 163 -15.33 -26.72 -9.63
CA GLY A 163 -14.75 -25.87 -10.69
C GLY A 163 -14.83 -24.37 -10.44
N ARG A 164 -15.53 -23.91 -9.40
CA ARG A 164 -15.66 -22.47 -9.15
C ARG A 164 -14.38 -21.90 -8.58
N SER A 165 -13.84 -20.88 -9.26
CA SER A 165 -12.72 -20.11 -8.74
C SER A 165 -13.16 -19.31 -7.50
N LEU A 166 -12.23 -19.01 -6.59
CA LEU A 166 -12.50 -18.20 -5.39
C LEU A 166 -13.22 -16.89 -5.75
N ASN A 167 -12.86 -16.28 -6.88
CA ASN A 167 -13.45 -15.05 -7.38
C ASN A 167 -14.94 -15.23 -7.74
N GLU A 168 -15.33 -16.34 -8.36
CA GLU A 168 -16.74 -16.64 -8.66
C GLU A 168 -17.56 -16.84 -7.39
N MET A 169 -16.98 -17.49 -6.38
CA MET A 169 -17.64 -17.69 -5.09
C MET A 169 -17.91 -16.37 -4.37
N VAL A 170 -16.99 -15.42 -4.45
CA VAL A 170 -17.14 -14.06 -3.88
C VAL A 170 -18.24 -13.28 -4.63
N ILE A 171 -18.25 -13.35 -5.96
CA ILE A 171 -19.25 -12.69 -6.80
C ILE A 171 -20.66 -13.24 -6.52
N GLU A 172 -20.80 -14.57 -6.41
CA GLU A 172 -22.09 -15.18 -6.05
C GLU A 172 -22.55 -14.78 -4.64
N ARG A 173 -21.63 -14.78 -3.66
CA ARG A 173 -21.96 -14.37 -2.29
C ARG A 173 -22.43 -12.91 -2.23
N TRP A 174 -21.82 -12.03 -3.03
CA TRP A 174 -22.23 -10.64 -3.14
C TRP A 174 -23.61 -10.49 -3.81
N LYS A 175 -23.85 -11.19 -4.92
CA LYS A 175 -25.16 -11.23 -5.62
C LYS A 175 -26.28 -11.76 -4.73
N HIS A 176 -26.00 -12.76 -3.90
CA HIS A 176 -27.01 -13.33 -3.00
C HIS A 176 -27.38 -12.36 -1.86
N ARG A 177 -26.40 -11.58 -1.38
CA ARG A 177 -26.61 -10.57 -0.33
C ARG A 177 -27.48 -9.41 -0.82
N THR A 178 -27.24 -8.88 -2.02
CA THR A 178 -28.02 -7.76 -2.56
C THR A 178 -29.47 -8.14 -2.88
N ARG A 179 -29.71 -9.37 -3.36
CA ARG A 179 -31.08 -9.89 -3.57
C ARG A 179 -31.87 -10.08 -2.29
N SER A 180 -31.20 -10.42 -1.19
CA SER A 180 -31.85 -10.60 0.11
C SER A 180 -32.16 -9.26 0.80
N GLN A 181 -31.46 -8.18 0.42
CA GLN A 181 -31.62 -6.86 1.02
C GLN A 181 -32.72 -5.99 0.35
N GLY A 182 -33.20 -6.39 -0.83
CA GLY A 182 -34.18 -5.62 -1.61
C GLY A 182 -35.66 -5.89 -1.30
N LYS A 183 -35.99 -6.74 -0.31
CA LYS A 183 -37.38 -7.16 -0.05
C LYS A 183 -38.06 -6.48 1.14
N ASP A 184 -37.32 -5.72 1.96
CA ASP A 184 -37.85 -5.05 3.17
C ASP A 184 -37.82 -3.51 3.07
N GLY A 185 -37.67 -2.95 1.87
CA GLY A 185 -37.66 -1.51 1.61
C GLY A 185 -39.06 -0.90 1.50
N LEU A 186 -39.80 -0.92 2.60
CA LEU A 186 -41.02 -0.15 2.83
C LEU A 186 -40.68 1.34 2.71
N TRP A 187 -40.90 1.95 1.54
CA TRP A 187 -40.72 3.40 1.37
C TRP A 187 -41.77 4.16 2.20
N PRO A 188 -41.38 5.11 3.07
CA PRO A 188 -42.35 5.97 3.72
C PRO A 188 -42.95 6.91 2.65
N ARG A 189 -44.26 6.80 2.44
CA ARG A 189 -45.05 7.82 1.74
C ARG A 189 -45.01 9.08 2.60
N ILE A 190 -44.29 10.09 2.14
CA ILE A 190 -44.34 11.44 2.70
C ILE A 190 -45.67 12.08 2.23
N PRO A 191 -46.51 12.60 3.13
CA PRO A 191 -47.75 13.31 2.78
C PRO A 191 -47.50 14.66 2.11
#